data_AF-A0AB35T4T7-F1
#
_entry.id   AF-A0AB35T4T7-F1
#
_cell.length_a   1.000
_cell.length_b   1.000
_cell.length_c   1.000
_cell.angle_alpha   90.00
_cell.angle_beta   90.00
_cell.angle_gamma   90.00
#
_symmetry.space_group_name_H-M   'P 1'
#
loop_
_entity.id
_entity.type
_entity.pdbx_description
1 polymer ?
#
loop_
_entity_poly.entity_id
_entity_poly.type
_entity_poly.pdbx_seq_one_letter_code
_entity_poly.pdbx_strand_id
1 'polypeptide(L)' 'MGLTSPSHLIILLVILLLLFGAKKIPELARGLGQGMREFRQGVNDKGEVEGSDGTSRSVESESRTQERAEARTDTAARG' A
#
# COMPACT_ATOMS: atom_id res chain seq x y z
N MET A 1 4.50 -30.33 -4.27
CA MET A 1 5.31 -29.36 -5.03
C MET A 1 4.39 -28.63 -5.99
N GLY A 2 3.69 -27.59 -5.51
CA GLY A 2 2.67 -26.88 -6.29
C GLY A 2 3.19 -25.55 -6.85
N LEU A 3 2.59 -25.10 -7.96
CA LEU A 3 2.89 -23.82 -8.62
C LEU A 3 2.66 -22.59 -7.71
N THR A 4 2.01 -22.75 -6.57
CA THR A 4 1.78 -21.70 -5.57
C THR A 4 3.01 -21.38 -4.71
N SER A 5 4.13 -22.07 -4.93
CA SER A 5 5.36 -21.81 -4.20
C SER A 5 5.90 -20.41 -4.57
N PRO A 6 6.15 -19.50 -3.60
CA PRO A 6 6.59 -18.12 -3.86
C PRO A 6 7.82 -18.01 -4.76
N SER A 7 8.72 -19.00 -4.71
CA SER A 7 9.91 -19.07 -5.56
C SER A 7 9.59 -19.10 -7.06
N HIS A 8 8.50 -19.77 -7.45
CA HIS A 8 8.10 -19.85 -8.86
C HIS A 8 7.54 -18.51 -9.35
N LEU A 9 6.80 -17.79 -8.49
CA LEU A 9 6.30 -16.45 -8.80
C LEU A 9 7.44 -15.45 -8.98
N ILE A 10 8.49 -15.53 -8.15
CA ILE A 10 9.68 -14.69 -8.29
C ILE A 10 10.38 -14.95 -9.62
N ILE A 11 10.57 -16.22 -10.01
CA ILE A 11 11.19 -16.58 -11.29
C ILE A 11 10.35 -16.05 -12.47
N LEU A 12 9.03 -16.22 -12.43
CA LEU A 12 8.13 -15.70 -13.45
C LEU A 12 8.21 -14.17 -13.55
N LEU A 13 8.24 -13.48 -12.41
CA LEU A 13 8.38 -12.02 -12.34
C LEU A 13 9.69 -11.56 -12.97
N VAL A 14 10.80 -12.25 -12.68
CA VAL A 14 12.12 -11.94 -13.27
C VAL A 14 12.10 -12.12 -14.79
N ILE A 15 11.50 -13.20 -15.30
CA ILE A 15 11.37 -13.41 -16.75
C ILE A 15 10.54 -12.29 -17.38
N LEU A 16 9.38 -11.93 -16.82
CA LEU A 16 8.60 -10.78 -17.30
C LEU A 16 9.40 -9.49 -17.27
N LEU A 17 10.21 -9.27 -16.23
CA LEU A 17 11.04 -8.08 -16.08
C LEU A 17 12.17 -8.02 -17.11
N LEU A 18 12.68 -9.17 -17.55
CA LEU A 18 13.67 -9.24 -18.63
C LEU A 18 13.04 -8.98 -20.00
N LEU A 19 11.83 -9.48 -20.25
CA LEU A 19 11.11 -9.27 -21.52
C LEU A 19 10.59 -7.83 -21.67
N PHE A 20 9.92 -7.32 -20.64
CA PHE A 20 9.30 -5.99 -20.68
C PHE A 20 10.22 -4.89 -20.14
N GLY A 21 11.22 -5.23 -19.32
CA GLY A 21 12.10 -4.28 -18.65
C GLY A 21 11.53 -3.78 -17.32
N ALA A 22 12.42 -3.48 -16.36
CA ALA A 22 12.05 -3.01 -15.01
C ALA A 22 11.26 -1.69 -15.00
N LYS A 23 11.36 -0.88 -16.05
CA LYS A 23 10.64 0.39 -16.18
C LYS A 23 9.20 0.24 -16.68
N LYS A 24 8.86 -0.82 -17.41
CA LYS A 24 7.54 -0.96 -18.04
C LYS A 24 6.43 -1.34 -17.07
N ILE A 25 6.71 -2.18 -16.08
CA ILE A 25 5.74 -2.55 -15.03
C ILE A 25 5.24 -1.32 -14.24
N PRO A 26 6.10 -0.45 -13.68
CA PRO A 26 5.63 0.72 -12.94
C PRO A 26 5.00 1.79 -13.86
N GLU A 27 5.44 1.90 -15.11
CA GLU A 27 4.84 2.81 -16.10
C GLU A 27 3.39 2.40 -16.41
N LEU A 28 3.15 1.11 -16.66
CA LEU A 28 1.81 0.55 -16.88
C LEU A 28 0.93 0.65 -15.61
N ALA A 29 1.48 0.34 -14.44
CA ALA A 29 0.75 0.43 -13.18
C ALA A 29 0.30 1.87 -12.87
N ARG A 30 1.13 2.88 -13.17
CA ARG A 30 0.77 4.29 -13.00
C ARG A 30 -0.38 4.70 -13.92
N GLY A 31 -0.32 4.31 -15.20
CA GLY A 31 -1.40 4.58 -16.16
C GLY A 31 -2.71 3.88 -15.79
N LEU A 32 -2.64 2.60 -15.44
CA LEU A 32 -3.80 1.82 -14.99
C LEU A 32 -4.38 2.33 -13.68
N GLY A 33 -3.54 2.71 -12.72
CA GLY A 33 -3.97 3.25 -11.43
C GLY A 33 -4.68 4.60 -11.56
N GLN A 34 -4.15 5.48 -12.41
CA GLN A 34 -4.79 6.75 -12.70
C GLN A 34 -6.14 6.55 -13.42
N GLY A 35 -6.18 5.69 -14.46
CA GLY A 35 -7.42 5.36 -15.16
C GLY A 35 -8.46 4.69 -14.25
N MET A 36 -8.05 3.79 -13.36
CA MET A 36 -8.95 3.20 -12.35
C MET A 36 -9.47 4.23 -11.35
N ARG A 37 -8.66 5.23 -10.97
CA ARG A 37 -9.08 6.30 -10.06
C ARG A 37 -10.13 7.19 -10.73
N GLU A 38 -9.88 7.62 -11.95
CA GLU A 38 -10.82 8.43 -12.74
C GLU A 38 -12.10 7.64 -13.05
N PHE A 39 -11.98 6.34 -13.37
CA PHE A 39 -13.12 5.45 -13.57
C PHE A 39 -13.98 5.32 -12.32
N ARG A 40 -13.36 5.06 -11.14
CA ARG A 40 -14.08 4.97 -9.86
C ARG A 40 -14.75 6.29 -9.49
N GLN A 41 -14.07 7.42 -9.74
CA GLN A 41 -14.61 8.75 -9.47
C GLN A 41 -15.81 9.06 -10.36
N GLY A 42 -15.72 8.80 -11.67
CA GLY A 42 -16.84 9.01 -12.60
C GLY A 42 -18.02 8.05 -12.40
N VAL A 43 -17.78 6.85 -11.86
CA VAL A 43 -18.85 5.91 -11.46
C VAL A 43 -19.50 6.33 -10.14
N ASN A 44 -18.73 6.81 -9.16
CA ASN A 44 -19.25 7.31 -7.88
C ASN A 44 -19.99 8.65 -8.02
N ASP A 45 -19.61 9.52 -8.96
CA ASP A 45 -20.35 10.77 -9.21
C ASP A 45 -21.79 10.52 -9.72
N LYS A 46 -22.11 9.32 -10.19
CA LYS A 46 -23.46 8.91 -10.60
C LYS A 46 -24.26 8.21 -9.49
N GLY A 47 -23.66 7.93 -8.34
CA GLY A 47 -24.31 7.28 -7.21
C GLY A 47 -23.70 7.81 -5.93
N GLU A 48 -24.39 8.76 -5.29
CA GLU A 48 -24.05 9.30 -3.98
C GLU A 48 -23.59 8.18 -3.04
N VAL A 49 -22.32 8.21 -2.62
CA VAL A 49 -21.79 8.06 -1.24
C VAL A 49 -20.25 7.86 -1.31
N GLU A 50 -19.60 8.67 -0.47
CA GLU A 50 -18.23 8.70 0.04
C GLU A 50 -17.24 7.54 -0.24
N GLY A 51 -15.98 7.93 -0.44
CA GLY A 51 -14.84 7.18 0.09
C GLY A 51 -13.78 6.74 -0.92
N SER A 52 -12.79 7.60 -1.18
CA SER A 52 -11.38 7.19 -1.29
C SER A 52 -10.49 8.39 -1.57
N ASP A 53 -10.16 9.10 -0.50
CA ASP A 53 -9.00 9.97 -0.51
C ASP A 53 -7.82 9.26 0.17
N GLY A 54 -6.78 9.00 -0.63
CA GLY A 54 -5.40 8.94 -0.19
C GLY A 54 -4.95 7.74 0.66
N THR A 55 -4.52 6.66 -0.01
CA THR A 55 -3.56 5.67 0.55
C THR A 55 -2.16 6.24 0.81
N SER A 56 -2.04 7.57 0.97
CA SER A 56 -0.79 8.28 1.24
C SER A 56 -0.71 8.90 2.64
N ARG A 57 -1.65 8.58 3.55
CA ARG A 57 -1.65 9.08 4.94
C ARG A 57 -1.11 8.09 5.98
N SER A 58 -0.67 6.90 5.57
CA SER A 58 -0.23 5.83 6.48
C SER A 58 1.17 6.03 7.07
N VAL A 59 1.99 6.95 6.55
CA VAL A 59 3.41 7.09 6.93
C VAL A 59 3.68 8.12 8.05
N GLU A 60 2.69 8.90 8.50
CA GLU A 60 2.91 9.92 9.53
C GLU A 60 2.31 9.57 10.90
N SER A 61 1.47 8.53 11.00
CA SER A 61 0.78 8.18 12.25
C SER A 61 1.59 7.27 13.20
N GLU A 62 2.79 6.83 12.84
CA GLU A 62 3.62 5.95 13.67
C GLU A 62 4.55 6.69 14.64
N SER A 63 4.75 8.01 14.50
CA SER A 63 5.71 8.77 15.32
C SER A 63 5.14 9.41 16.60
N ARG A 64 3.81 9.63 16.71
CA ARG A 64 3.22 10.26 17.93
C ARG A 64 2.82 9.30 19.05
N THR A 65 2.83 7.99 18.79
CA THR A 65 2.37 7.00 19.76
C THR A 65 3.49 6.50 20.67
N GLN A 66 4.77 6.69 20.30
CA GLN A 66 5.90 6.21 21.09
C GLN A 66 6.29 7.11 22.27
N GLU A 67 6.00 8.41 22.25
CA GLU A 67 6.42 9.33 23.33
C GLU A 67 5.58 9.21 24.62
N ARG A 68 4.33 8.70 24.53
CA ARG A 68 3.41 8.62 25.68
C ARG A 68 3.57 7.35 26.53
N ALA A 69 4.37 6.38 26.09
CA ALA A 69 4.53 5.10 26.76
C ALA A 69 5.62 5.11 27.85
N GLU A 70 6.60 6.01 27.77
CA GLU A 70 7.72 6.06 28.73
C GLU A 70 7.39 6.80 30.04
N ALA A 71 6.33 7.62 30.07
CA ALA A 71 5.98 8.41 31.26
C ALA A 71 5.18 7.63 32.34
N ARG A 72 4.87 6.34 32.14
CA ARG A 72 3.96 5.58 33.03
C ARG A 72 4.63 4.51 33.90
N THR A 73 5.93 4.29 33.79
CA THR A 73 6.62 3.25 34.58
C THR A 73 7.18 3.74 35.93
N ASP A 74 7.23 5.05 36.19
CA ASP A 74 7.83 5.58 37.43
C ASP A 74 6.87 5.60 38.64
N THR A 75 5.56 5.49 38.44
CA THR A 75 4.57 5.58 39.54
C THR A 75 4.28 4.23 40.24
N ALA A 76 4.78 3.10 39.72
CA ALA A 76 4.48 1.78 40.27
C ALA A 76 5.44 1.29 41.38
N ALA A 77 6.51 2.04 41.69
CA ALA A 77 7.56 1.61 42.62
C ALA A 77 7.46 2.24 44.04
N ARG A 78 6.38 2.96 44.37
CA ARG A 78 6.31 3.77 45.59
C ARG A 78 5.00 3.64 46.39
N GLY A 79 4.47 2.42 46.51
CA GLY A 79 3.36 2.06 47.40
C GLY A 79 3.72 0.88 48.29
#